data_AF-A0A956KSG2-F1
#
_entry.id   AF-A0A956KSG2-F1
#
_cell.length_a   1.000
_cell.length_b   1.000
_cell.length_c   1.000
_cell.angle_alpha   90.00
_cell.angle_beta   90.00
_cell.angle_gamma   90.00
#
_symmetry.space_group_name_H-M   'P 1'
#
loop_
_entity.id
_entity.type
_entity.pdbx_description
1 polymer ?
#
loop_
_entity_poly.entity_id
_entity_poly.type
_entity_poly.pdbx_seq_one_letter_code
_entity_poly.pdbx_strand_id
1 'polypeptide(L)'
;MTQPQSTTEPAAEMADGPGIVIMHWSPRNIGLVDELVRTMAGADFGRITCIADAEVPGGLREHPGVDLRLLTFDPRLGSDELSERLRALKIVAAKAVIVLPRRGSDEPDSSSRLTCAAIRRACDSSSGPNVLVEVEDPEAAFEFVGLGVRRII
;
A
#
# COMPACT_ATOMS: atom_id res chain seq x y z
N MET A 1 -14.27 -20.70 -28.17
CA MET A 1 -13.64 -20.74 -26.83
C MET A 1 -12.91 -19.41 -26.67
N THR A 2 -13.50 -18.48 -25.92
CA THR A 2 -13.00 -17.10 -25.81
C THR A 2 -12.23 -16.98 -24.51
N GLN A 3 -10.92 -16.71 -24.58
CA GLN A 3 -10.09 -16.42 -23.41
C GLN A 3 -10.51 -15.08 -22.79
N PRO A 4 -10.55 -14.95 -21.45
CA PRO A 4 -10.74 -13.66 -20.80
C PRO A 4 -9.44 -12.84 -20.94
N GLN A 5 -9.57 -11.61 -21.44
CA GLN A 5 -8.48 -10.66 -21.55
C GLN A 5 -8.10 -10.12 -20.17
N SER A 6 -6.85 -10.33 -19.77
CA SER A 6 -6.22 -9.59 -18.67
C SER A 6 -5.99 -8.15 -19.12
N THR A 7 -6.82 -7.22 -18.67
CA THR A 7 -6.63 -5.79 -18.92
C THR A 7 -5.49 -5.25 -18.07
N THR A 8 -4.35 -5.08 -18.71
CA THR A 8 -3.23 -4.24 -18.26
C THR A 8 -3.51 -2.83 -18.78
N GLU A 9 -3.77 -1.86 -17.89
CA GLU A 9 -3.45 -0.40 -18.00
C GLU A 9 -4.33 0.43 -17.03
N PRO A 10 -3.76 1.18 -16.07
CA PRO A 10 -4.52 2.15 -15.28
C PRO A 10 -4.25 3.56 -15.83
N ALA A 11 -4.87 3.94 -16.94
CA ALA A 11 -4.62 5.26 -17.55
C ALA A 11 -5.74 6.30 -17.35
N ALA A 12 -6.96 5.94 -16.88
CA ALA A 12 -8.11 6.84 -17.02
C ALA A 12 -8.81 7.36 -15.74
N GLU A 13 -8.42 6.97 -14.51
CA GLU A 13 -9.13 7.41 -13.28
C GLU A 13 -8.23 7.81 -12.10
N MET A 14 -7.23 8.65 -12.36
CA MET A 14 -6.28 9.11 -11.32
C MET A 14 -6.35 10.61 -11.04
N ALA A 15 -7.52 11.24 -11.17
CA ALA A 15 -7.69 12.63 -10.75
C ALA A 15 -7.60 12.76 -9.20
N ASP A 16 -8.12 11.79 -8.45
CA ASP A 16 -8.25 11.85 -6.97
C ASP A 16 -7.17 11.06 -6.19
N GLY A 17 -6.13 10.57 -6.86
CA GLY A 17 -5.07 9.78 -6.22
C GLY A 17 -5.51 8.36 -5.79
N PRO A 18 -4.65 7.61 -5.08
CA PRO A 18 -4.91 6.20 -4.73
C PRO A 18 -5.74 6.00 -3.45
N GLY A 19 -6.17 7.08 -2.79
CA GLY A 19 -6.89 6.99 -1.51
C GLY A 19 -5.99 6.57 -0.36
N ILE A 20 -6.45 5.67 0.50
CA ILE A 20 -5.61 5.00 1.51
C ILE A 20 -4.90 3.82 0.83
N VAL A 21 -3.57 3.73 0.97
CA VAL A 21 -2.79 2.64 0.38
C VAL A 21 -2.35 1.66 1.45
N ILE A 22 -2.50 0.35 1.22
CA ILE A 22 -2.02 -0.71 2.11
C ILE A 22 -0.95 -1.52 1.37
N MET A 23 0.30 -1.42 1.82
CA MET A 23 1.43 -2.17 1.27
C MET A 23 1.51 -3.57 1.90
N HIS A 24 2.01 -4.54 1.14
CA HIS A 24 2.16 -5.94 1.55
C HIS A 24 0.85 -6.56 2.04
N TRP A 25 -0.25 -6.23 1.37
CA TRP A 25 -1.57 -6.72 1.71
C TRP A 25 -1.67 -8.24 1.53
N SER A 26 -2.44 -8.87 2.41
CA SER A 26 -2.79 -10.30 2.35
C SER A 26 -4.20 -10.54 2.90
N PRO A 27 -4.85 -11.68 2.57
CA PRO A 27 -6.18 -12.04 3.10
C PRO A 27 -6.28 -12.05 4.63
N ARG A 28 -5.17 -12.29 5.34
CA ARG A 28 -5.15 -12.27 6.82
C ARG A 28 -5.47 -10.89 7.38
N ASN A 29 -5.22 -9.85 6.60
CA ASN A 29 -5.39 -8.45 6.98
C ASN A 29 -6.76 -7.92 6.52
N ILE A 30 -7.69 -8.79 6.11
CA ILE A 30 -9.03 -8.37 5.67
C ILE A 30 -9.78 -7.60 6.76
N GLY A 31 -9.56 -7.93 8.03
CA GLY A 31 -10.15 -7.21 9.16
C GLY A 31 -9.73 -5.74 9.24
N LEU A 32 -8.53 -5.40 8.78
CA LEU A 32 -8.09 -4.00 8.66
C LEU A 32 -8.87 -3.27 7.57
N VAL A 33 -9.08 -3.90 6.41
CA VAL A 33 -9.87 -3.32 5.32
C VAL A 33 -11.32 -3.10 5.78
N ASP A 34 -11.93 -4.11 6.43
CA ASP A 34 -13.29 -4.00 6.97
C ASP A 34 -13.40 -2.83 7.96
N GLU A 35 -12.41 -2.66 8.84
CA GLU A 35 -12.40 -1.57 9.82
C GLU A 35 -12.17 -0.20 9.19
N LEU A 36 -11.29 -0.10 8.19
CA LEU A 36 -11.09 1.14 7.43
C LEU A 36 -12.37 1.53 6.69
N VAL A 37 -13.03 0.58 6.02
CA VAL A 37 -14.32 0.82 5.36
C VAL A 37 -15.37 1.31 6.36
N ARG A 38 -15.47 0.68 7.54
CA ARG A 38 -16.38 1.12 8.61
C ARG A 38 -16.06 2.53 9.08
N THR A 39 -14.79 2.85 9.28
CA THR A 39 -14.33 4.16 9.75
C THR A 39 -14.54 5.25 8.69
N MET A 40 -14.41 4.89 7.42
CA MET A 40 -14.59 5.78 6.29
C MET A 40 -16.08 5.99 5.96
N ALA A 41 -16.99 5.16 6.47
CA ALA A 41 -18.43 5.36 6.33
C ALA A 41 -18.87 6.65 7.05
N GLY A 42 -18.90 7.76 6.30
CA GLY A 42 -19.18 9.12 6.81
C GLY A 42 -18.04 10.12 6.59
N ALA A 43 -16.90 9.69 6.06
CA ALA A 43 -15.78 10.54 5.66
C ALA A 43 -15.61 10.56 4.14
N ASP A 44 -15.02 11.62 3.59
CA ASP A 44 -14.84 11.83 2.14
C ASP A 44 -13.70 10.98 1.53
N PHE A 45 -13.43 9.82 2.12
CA PHE A 45 -12.41 8.90 1.64
C PHE A 45 -13.09 7.85 0.76
N GLY A 46 -13.07 8.08 -0.56
CA GLY A 46 -13.77 7.20 -1.50
C GLY A 46 -13.01 5.94 -1.94
N ARG A 47 -11.74 5.75 -1.54
CA ARG A 47 -10.88 4.70 -2.12
C ARG A 47 -9.87 4.09 -1.14
N ILE A 48 -9.71 2.77 -1.21
CA ILE A 48 -8.60 2.01 -0.60
C ILE A 48 -7.90 1.20 -1.69
N THR A 49 -6.58 1.35 -1.81
CA THR A 49 -5.73 0.59 -2.73
C THR A 49 -4.85 -0.38 -1.94
N CYS A 50 -5.12 -1.68 -2.05
CA CYS A 50 -4.31 -2.74 -1.47
C CYS A 50 -3.26 -3.19 -2.49
N ILE A 51 -1.99 -3.28 -2.08
CA ILE A 51 -0.88 -3.74 -2.90
C ILE A 51 -0.35 -5.05 -2.30
N ALA A 52 -0.56 -6.15 -3.01
CA ALA A 52 -0.10 -7.49 -2.63
C ALA A 52 1.24 -7.84 -3.31
N ASP A 53 1.99 -8.73 -2.68
CA ASP A 53 3.24 -9.29 -3.21
C ASP A 53 3.00 -10.48 -4.17
N ALA A 54 1.76 -10.92 -4.35
CA ALA A 54 1.40 -11.98 -5.28
C ALA A 54 -0.07 -11.83 -5.68
N GLU A 55 -0.50 -12.56 -6.71
CA GLU A 55 -1.92 -12.70 -6.98
C GLU A 55 -2.60 -13.37 -5.78
N VAL A 56 -3.69 -12.77 -5.32
CA VAL A 56 -4.42 -13.25 -4.16
C VAL A 56 -5.74 -13.89 -4.61
N PRO A 57 -5.92 -15.21 -4.40
CA PRO A 57 -7.18 -15.87 -4.71
C PRO A 57 -8.32 -15.29 -3.88
N GLY A 58 -9.43 -14.92 -4.52
CA GLY A 58 -10.64 -14.45 -3.85
C GLY A 58 -10.81 -12.94 -3.72
N GLY A 59 -9.81 -12.14 -4.13
CA GLY A 59 -9.92 -10.68 -4.27
C GLY A 59 -10.32 -9.93 -3.00
N LEU A 60 -10.64 -8.64 -3.16
CA LEU A 60 -11.28 -7.84 -2.12
C LEU A 60 -12.80 -8.00 -2.24
N ARG A 61 -13.49 -8.05 -1.09
CA ARG A 61 -14.96 -8.03 -1.08
C ARG A 61 -15.44 -6.66 -1.58
N GLU A 62 -16.60 -6.60 -2.22
CA GLU A 62 -17.20 -5.32 -2.60
C GLU A 62 -17.83 -4.64 -1.39
N HIS A 63 -17.62 -3.33 -1.24
CA HIS A 63 -18.23 -2.53 -0.19
C HIS A 63 -18.94 -1.32 -0.79
N PRO A 64 -20.26 -1.13 -0.54
CA PRO A 64 -20.99 0.03 -1.05
C PRO A 64 -20.37 1.33 -0.55
N GLY A 65 -20.06 2.26 -1.46
CA GLY A 65 -19.56 3.59 -1.13
C GLY A 65 -18.04 3.70 -0.94
N VAL A 66 -17.28 2.61 -1.09
CA VAL A 66 -15.81 2.64 -1.09
C VAL A 66 -15.27 1.88 -2.30
N ASP A 67 -14.47 2.55 -3.13
CA ASP A 67 -13.71 1.95 -4.24
C ASP A 67 -12.53 1.16 -3.67
N LEU A 68 -12.63 -0.17 -3.69
CA LEU A 68 -11.57 -1.07 -3.26
C LEU A 68 -10.79 -1.58 -4.47
N ARG A 69 -9.49 -1.26 -4.51
CA ARG A 69 -8.58 -1.70 -5.58
C ARG A 69 -7.55 -2.66 -5.04
N LEU A 70 -7.32 -3.74 -5.77
CA LEU A 70 -6.22 -4.66 -5.52
C LEU A 70 -5.22 -4.57 -6.66
N LEU A 71 -3.97 -4.28 -6.32
CA LEU A 71 -2.83 -4.31 -7.22
C LEU A 71 -1.83 -5.37 -6.73
N THR A 72 -1.03 -5.89 -7.66
CA THR A 72 0.05 -6.82 -7.34
C THR A 72 1.37 -6.25 -7.82
N PHE A 73 2.33 -6.17 -6.91
CA PHE A 73 3.73 -5.83 -7.23
C PHE A 73 4.59 -7.07 -7.06
N ASP A 74 5.59 -7.22 -7.93
CA ASP A 74 6.58 -8.30 -7.79
C ASP A 74 7.38 -8.06 -6.50
N PRO A 75 7.48 -9.05 -5.59
CA PRO A 75 8.17 -8.87 -4.32
C PRO A 75 9.67 -8.70 -4.50
N ARG A 76 10.21 -9.09 -5.66
CA ARG A 76 11.63 -9.00 -6.01
C ARG A 76 12.02 -7.64 -6.58
N LEU A 77 11.07 -6.71 -6.72
CA LEU A 77 11.37 -5.36 -7.21
C LEU A 77 12.45 -4.71 -6.35
N GLY A 78 13.43 -4.12 -7.04
CA GLY A 78 14.40 -3.25 -6.40
C GLY A 78 13.74 -1.97 -5.87
N SER A 79 14.44 -1.25 -4.99
CA SER A 79 13.94 0.01 -4.41
C SER A 79 13.61 1.07 -5.48
N ASP A 80 14.44 1.18 -6.52
CA ASP A 80 14.21 2.11 -7.63
C ASP A 80 12.94 1.74 -8.42
N GLU A 81 12.80 0.48 -8.82
CA GLU A 81 11.64 0.00 -9.57
C GLU A 81 10.34 0.14 -8.76
N LEU A 82 10.39 -0.17 -7.46
CA LEU A 82 9.27 0.05 -6.55
C LEU A 82 8.91 1.54 -6.48
N SER A 83 9.90 2.44 -6.40
CA SER A 83 9.66 3.88 -6.35
C SER A 83 9.00 4.40 -7.64
N GLU A 84 9.38 3.87 -8.80
CA GLU A 84 8.76 4.22 -10.09
C GLU A 84 7.31 3.76 -10.18
N ARG A 85 7.02 2.53 -9.72
CA ARG A 85 5.65 1.99 -9.63
C ARG A 85 4.78 2.84 -8.71
N LEU A 86 5.31 3.24 -7.56
CA LEU A 86 4.61 4.10 -6.60
C LEU A 86 4.40 5.51 -7.16
N ARG A 87 5.37 6.05 -7.91
CA ARG A 87 5.22 7.34 -8.61
C ARG A 87 4.13 7.25 -9.68
N ALA A 88 4.09 6.16 -10.45
CA ALA A 88 3.04 5.92 -11.44
C ALA A 88 1.65 5.81 -10.79
N LEU A 89 1.55 5.30 -9.56
CA LEU A 89 0.33 5.28 -8.74
C LEU A 89 -0.02 6.65 -8.13
N LYS A 90 0.81 7.68 -8.34
CA LYS A 90 0.71 8.99 -7.67
C LYS A 90 0.63 8.85 -6.15
N ILE A 91 1.52 8.04 -5.57
CA ILE A 91 1.57 7.79 -4.11
C ILE A 91 1.65 9.08 -3.29
N VAL A 92 2.24 10.15 -3.84
CA VAL A 92 2.32 11.47 -3.23
C VAL A 92 0.93 12.07 -2.91
N ALA A 93 -0.10 11.69 -3.66
CA ALA A 93 -1.48 12.13 -3.46
C ALA A 93 -2.29 11.16 -2.56
N ALA A 94 -1.67 10.12 -2.00
CA ALA A 94 -2.34 9.22 -1.07
C ALA A 94 -2.76 9.98 0.20
N LYS A 95 -3.92 9.61 0.76
CA LYS A 95 -4.41 10.18 2.02
C LYS A 95 -3.60 9.66 3.21
N ALA A 96 -3.24 8.39 3.16
CA ALA A 96 -2.32 7.73 4.07
C ALA A 96 -1.75 6.48 3.38
N VAL A 97 -0.62 5.99 3.88
CA VAL A 97 -0.04 4.70 3.49
C VAL A 97 0.16 3.87 4.75
N ILE A 98 -0.30 2.63 4.74
CA ILE A 98 -0.10 1.65 5.80
C ILE A 98 0.86 0.58 5.26
N VAL A 99 2.00 0.40 5.91
CA VAL A 99 3.01 -0.60 5.57
C VAL A 99 2.91 -1.74 6.56
N LEU A 100 2.45 -2.89 6.09
CA LEU A 100 2.34 -4.10 6.88
C LEU A 100 3.61 -4.97 6.72
N PRO A 101 3.93 -5.85 7.67
CA PRO A 101 5.08 -6.73 7.57
C PRO A 101 4.94 -7.66 6.37
N ARG A 102 5.98 -7.71 5.53
CA ARG A 102 5.99 -8.62 4.38
C ARG A 102 6.00 -10.08 4.86
N ARG A 103 4.99 -10.84 4.44
CA ARG A 103 4.87 -12.26 4.79
C ARG A 103 5.96 -13.10 4.13
N GLY A 104 6.52 -14.03 4.90
CA GLY A 104 7.56 -14.94 4.43
C GLY A 104 8.92 -14.27 4.22
N SER A 105 9.09 -13.02 4.66
CA SER A 105 10.40 -12.40 4.82
C SER A 105 11.02 -12.90 6.12
N ASP A 106 12.29 -13.33 6.07
CA ASP A 106 13.06 -13.64 7.27
C ASP A 106 13.39 -12.36 8.06
N GLU A 107 13.37 -11.21 7.39
CA GLU A 107 13.55 -9.88 7.98
C GLU A 107 12.41 -8.93 7.54
N PRO A 108 11.23 -9.00 8.20
CA PRO A 108 10.07 -8.22 7.81
C PRO A 108 10.29 -6.71 7.98
N ASP A 109 10.94 -6.28 9.06
CA ASP A 109 11.22 -4.86 9.32
C ASP A 109 12.21 -4.27 8.30
N SER A 110 13.22 -5.05 7.87
CA SER A 110 14.11 -4.67 6.78
C SER A 110 13.33 -4.40 5.49
N SER A 111 12.38 -5.27 5.14
CA SER A 111 11.50 -5.08 3.98
C SER A 111 10.63 -3.83 4.13
N SER A 112 10.04 -3.61 5.32
CA SER A 112 9.24 -2.43 5.62
C SER A 112 10.05 -1.12 5.48
N ARG A 113 11.32 -1.10 5.92
CA ARG A 113 12.21 0.06 5.73
C ARG A 113 12.47 0.35 4.24
N LEU A 114 12.74 -0.68 3.44
CA LEU A 114 12.93 -0.53 2.00
C LEU A 114 11.69 0.05 1.33
N THR A 115 10.51 -0.43 1.69
CA THR A 115 9.23 0.10 1.22
C THR A 115 9.04 1.57 1.63
N CYS A 116 9.30 1.92 2.90
CA CYS A 116 9.25 3.31 3.38
C CYS A 116 10.22 4.23 2.62
N ALA A 117 11.45 3.77 2.36
CA ALA A 117 12.43 4.50 1.57
C ALA A 117 11.98 4.70 0.12
N ALA A 118 11.40 3.67 -0.51
CA ALA A 118 10.86 3.75 -1.86
C ALA A 118 9.67 4.73 -1.95
N ILE A 119 8.77 4.74 -0.96
CA ILE A 119 7.67 5.72 -0.86
C ILE A 119 8.24 7.14 -0.78
N ARG A 120 9.25 7.36 0.08
CA ARG A 120 9.87 8.68 0.24
C ARG A 120 10.52 9.14 -1.07
N ARG A 121 11.22 8.23 -1.76
CA ARG A 121 11.84 8.49 -3.07
C ARG A 121 10.79 8.82 -4.13
N ALA A 122 9.69 8.08 -4.19
CA ALA A 122 8.59 8.33 -5.13
C ALA A 122 7.89 9.69 -4.94
N CYS A 123 8.06 10.33 -3.77
CA CYS A 123 7.50 11.65 -3.48
C CYS A 123 8.43 12.82 -3.88
N ASP A 124 9.63 12.56 -4.40
CA ASP A 124 10.56 13.54 -5.01
C ASP A 124 10.63 14.90 -4.27
N SER A 125 10.86 14.88 -2.94
CA SER A 125 10.94 16.03 -2.01
C SER A 125 9.66 16.75 -1.59
N SER A 126 8.50 16.37 -2.13
CA SER A 126 7.21 16.86 -1.65
C SER A 126 6.90 16.36 -0.24
N SER A 127 6.00 17.05 0.48
CA SER A 127 5.38 16.49 1.69
C SER A 127 4.54 15.28 1.27
N GLY A 128 5.15 14.09 1.35
CA GLY A 128 4.50 12.82 1.05
C GLY A 128 3.35 12.50 2.02
N PRO A 129 2.65 11.37 1.80
CA PRO A 129 1.54 10.97 2.65
C PRO A 129 2.01 10.66 4.08
N ASN A 130 1.06 10.68 5.02
CA ASN A 130 1.31 10.08 6.33
C ASN A 130 1.51 8.57 6.15
N VAL A 131 2.71 8.08 6.48
CA VAL A 131 3.03 6.65 6.43
C VAL A 131 2.91 6.08 7.85
N LEU A 132 2.11 5.04 8.01
CA LEU A 132 2.04 4.22 9.21
C LEU A 132 2.75 2.89 8.90
N VAL A 133 3.68 2.46 9.75
CA VAL A 133 4.37 1.18 9.60
C VAL A 133 4.15 0.33 10.84
N GLU A 134 3.74 -0.92 10.63
CA GLU A 134 3.75 -1.95 11.66
C GLU A 134 5.17 -2.51 11.77
N VAL A 135 5.71 -2.51 12.99
CA VAL A 135 7.08 -2.94 13.29
C VAL A 135 7.00 -4.20 14.16
N GLU A 136 7.62 -5.30 13.74
CA GLU A 136 7.58 -6.55 14.50
C GLU A 136 8.60 -6.57 15.64
N ASP A 137 9.80 -6.03 15.42
CA ASP A 137 10.84 -5.88 16.44
C ASP A 137 10.89 -4.45 17.01
N PRO A 138 10.54 -4.25 18.30
CA PRO A 138 10.66 -2.94 18.95
C PRO A 138 12.07 -2.34 18.87
N GLU A 139 13.13 -3.15 18.76
CA GLU A 139 14.51 -2.66 18.60
C GLU A 139 14.73 -2.06 17.21
N ALA A 140 14.09 -2.60 16.18
CA ALA A 140 14.11 -2.06 14.82
C ALA A 140 13.36 -0.73 14.68
N ALA A 141 12.52 -0.36 15.66
CA ALA A 141 11.75 0.88 15.64
C ALA A 141 12.64 2.14 15.54
N PHE A 142 13.88 2.09 16.01
CA PHE A 142 14.84 3.20 15.88
C PHE A 142 15.33 3.41 14.45
N GLU A 143 15.31 2.36 13.62
CA GLU A 143 15.80 2.40 12.25
C GLU A 143 14.81 3.11 11.30
N PHE A 144 13.57 3.31 11.73
CA PHE A 144 12.57 4.11 11.03
C PHE A 144 12.65 5.61 11.36
N VAL A 145 13.47 6.00 12.34
CA VAL A 145 13.71 7.41 12.68
C VAL A 145 14.40 8.10 11.51
N GLY A 146 13.92 9.29 11.14
CA GLY A 146 14.43 10.05 9.99
C GLY A 146 13.77 9.72 8.64
N LEU A 147 12.96 8.66 8.57
CA LEU A 147 12.16 8.34 7.36
C LEU A 147 10.83 9.10 7.28
N GLY A 148 10.48 9.87 8.33
CA GLY A 148 9.24 10.66 8.37
C GLY A 148 7.97 9.82 8.50
N VAL A 149 8.07 8.61 9.07
CA VAL A 149 6.96 7.67 9.24
C VAL A 149 6.46 7.62 10.68
N ARG A 150 5.17 7.33 10.88
CA ARG A 150 4.56 6.99 12.17
C ARG A 150 4.64 5.48 12.37
N ARG A 151 4.97 5.06 13.58
CA ARG A 151 5.15 3.63 13.93
C ARG A 151 3.94 3.14 14.72
N ILE A 152 3.52 1.92 14.45
CA ILE A 152 2.56 1.15 15.26
C ILE A 152 3.35 -0.07 15.77
N ILE A 153 3.32 -0.27 17.08
CA ILE A 153 3.99 -1.37 17.79
C ILE A 153 2.90 -2.20 18.47
#